data_AF-A0AAP2NXY6-F1
#
_entry.id   AF-A0AAP2NXY6-F1
#
_cell.length_a   1.000
_cell.length_b   1.000
_cell.length_c   1.000
_cell.angle_alpha   90.00
_cell.angle_beta   90.00
_cell.angle_gamma   90.00
#
_symmetry.space_group_name_H-M   'P 1'
#
loop_
_entity.id
_entity.type
_entity.pdbx_description
1 polymer ?
#
loop_
_entity_poly.entity_id
_entity_poly.type
_entity_poly.pdbx_seq_one_letter_code
_entity_poly.pdbx_strand_id
1 'polypeptide(L)'
;MTRQIKVTASFWPTDLEMTVTVIDEDKFKQRCEGINKFFCSSDYRKDLFGSHEKAGFAMFCAECFQQIAFNNFKSKSWLTQQFDWSKGGGIEGYPDMESMGITIDEINTWFIDCEEISMTGWDDNK
;
A
#
# COMPACT_ATOMS: atom_id res chain seq x y z
N MET A 1 16.28 -16.74 1.50
CA MET A 1 15.87 -16.40 2.88
C MET A 1 14.68 -15.48 2.78
N THR A 2 13.63 -15.71 3.55
CA THR A 2 12.46 -14.83 3.64
C THR A 2 12.67 -13.81 4.76
N ARG A 3 12.30 -12.54 4.52
CA ARG A 3 12.35 -11.49 5.54
C ARG A 3 11.05 -10.70 5.57
N GLN A 4 10.72 -10.18 6.75
CA GLN A 4 9.53 -9.36 6.97
C GLN A 4 9.91 -7.87 7.07
N ILE A 5 9.05 -7.03 6.52
CA ILE A 5 9.15 -5.58 6.57
C ILE A 5 7.83 -5.04 7.10
N LYS A 6 7.87 -4.34 8.24
CA LYS A 6 6.72 -3.60 8.78
C LYS A 6 6.80 -2.14 8.32
N VAL A 7 5.70 -1.62 7.77
CA VAL A 7 5.59 -0.26 7.25
C VAL A 7 4.44 0.43 7.98
N THR A 8 4.69 1.63 8.50
CA THR A 8 3.70 2.47 9.18
C THR A 8 3.62 3.83 8.51
N ALA A 9 2.41 4.33 8.27
CA ALA A 9 2.16 5.67 7.75
C ALA A 9 1.22 6.44 8.70
N SER A 10 1.64 7.63 9.15
CA SER A 10 0.89 8.49 10.08
C SER A 10 0.53 9.80 9.39
N PHE A 11 -0.75 10.00 9.09
CA PHE A 11 -1.27 11.26 8.54
C PHE A 11 -2.71 11.38 9.07
N TRP A 12 -2.96 12.27 10.04
CA TRP A 12 -4.14 12.35 10.95
C TRP A 12 -3.98 11.49 12.23
N PRO A 13 -4.89 11.46 13.25
CA PRO A 13 -4.60 10.83 14.55
C PRO A 13 -4.61 9.29 14.48
N THR A 14 -4.31 8.72 13.32
CA THR A 14 -4.51 7.32 12.98
C THR A 14 -3.28 6.79 12.23
N ASP A 15 -2.74 5.67 12.70
CA ASP A 15 -1.60 4.98 12.10
C ASP A 15 -2.10 3.86 11.18
N LEU A 16 -1.67 3.84 9.92
CA LEU A 16 -1.86 2.71 9.00
C LEU A 16 -0.64 1.80 9.08
N GLU A 17 -0.85 0.49 9.25
CA GLU A 17 0.24 -0.50 9.33
C GLU A 17 0.09 -1.60 8.27
N MET A 18 1.20 -1.95 7.61
CA MET A 18 1.31 -3.04 6.64
C MET A 18 2.53 -3.91 6.95
N THR A 19 2.35 -5.24 6.90
CA THR A 19 3.46 -6.20 6.99
C THR A 19 3.65 -6.90 5.64
N VAL A 20 4.85 -6.77 5.07
CA VAL A 20 5.25 -7.35 3.79
C VAL A 20 6.28 -8.45 4.02
N THR A 21 6.03 -9.65 3.50
CA THR A 21 7.04 -10.70 3.43
C THR A 21 7.70 -10.71 2.06
N VAL A 22 9.02 -10.56 2.03
CA VAL A 22 9.84 -10.67 0.82
C VAL A 22 10.22 -12.13 0.62
N ILE A 23 9.84 -12.69 -0.53
CA ILE A 23 10.09 -14.09 -0.89
C ILE A 23 11.23 -14.25 -1.90
N ASP A 24 11.53 -13.22 -2.69
CA ASP A 24 12.65 -13.15 -3.63
C ASP A 24 13.32 -11.76 -3.56
N GLU A 25 14.50 -11.68 -2.95
CA GLU A 25 15.16 -10.40 -2.66
C GLU A 25 15.66 -9.68 -3.92
N ASP A 26 16.18 -10.43 -4.89
CA ASP A 26 16.77 -9.84 -6.11
C ASP A 26 15.67 -9.32 -7.02
N LYS A 27 14.59 -10.10 -7.18
CA LYS A 27 13.38 -9.66 -7.90
C LYS A 27 12.75 -8.45 -7.21
N PHE A 28 12.62 -8.48 -5.89
CA PHE A 28 12.06 -7.38 -5.10
C PHE A 28 12.83 -6.07 -5.29
N LYS A 29 14.17 -6.10 -5.16
CA LYS A 29 15.01 -4.90 -5.35
C LYS A 29 14.90 -4.34 -6.76
N GLN A 30 15.01 -5.20 -7.77
CA GLN A 30 14.93 -4.79 -9.18
C GLN A 30 13.58 -4.10 -9.48
N ARG A 31 12.49 -4.65 -8.96
CA ARG A 31 11.14 -4.09 -9.17
C ARG A 31 10.94 -2.77 -8.44
N CYS A 32 11.39 -2.67 -7.19
CA CYS A 32 11.33 -1.41 -6.45
C CYS A 32 12.12 -0.30 -7.15
N GLU A 33 13.35 -0.57 -7.59
CA GLU A 33 14.12 0.40 -8.37
C GLU A 33 13.39 0.81 -9.66
N GLY A 34 12.79 -0.17 -10.36
CA GLY A 34 11.97 0.07 -11.55
C GLY A 34 10.81 1.05 -11.31
N ILE A 35 10.07 0.89 -10.20
CA ILE A 35 8.98 1.81 -9.81
C ILE A 35 9.51 3.24 -9.67
N ASN A 36 10.61 3.42 -8.93
CA ASN A 36 11.14 4.77 -8.71
C ASN A 36 11.59 5.44 -10.02
N LYS A 37 12.23 4.67 -10.91
CA LYS A 37 12.76 5.15 -12.21
C LYS A 37 11.68 5.37 -13.27
N PHE A 38 10.51 4.75 -13.13
CA PHE A 38 9.39 4.98 -14.04
C PHE A 38 8.87 6.42 -13.96
N PHE A 39 8.81 6.99 -12.76
CA PHE A 39 8.31 8.35 -12.54
C PHE A 39 9.43 9.40 -12.59
N CYS A 40 9.09 10.60 -13.04
CA CYS A 40 9.99 11.75 -13.02
C CYS A 40 10.53 12.03 -11.60
N SER A 41 11.71 12.63 -11.48
CA SER A 41 12.37 12.95 -10.20
C SER A 41 12.83 11.73 -9.39
N SER A 42 13.23 10.65 -10.07
CA SER A 42 13.74 9.42 -9.45
C SER A 42 14.96 9.65 -8.56
N ASP A 43 15.84 10.57 -8.97
CA ASP A 43 17.07 10.89 -8.24
C ASP A 43 16.78 11.66 -6.96
N TYR A 44 15.84 12.61 -7.01
CA TYR A 44 15.37 13.33 -5.82
C TYR A 44 14.81 12.37 -4.75
N ARG A 45 13.95 11.42 -5.14
CA ARG A 45 13.40 10.44 -4.20
C ARG A 45 14.48 9.48 -3.69
N LYS A 46 15.41 9.07 -4.56
CA LYS A 46 16.56 8.24 -4.15
C LYS A 46 17.41 8.95 -3.10
N ASP A 47 17.67 10.25 -3.26
CA ASP A 47 18.41 11.03 -2.26
C ASP A 47 17.62 11.17 -0.95
N LEU A 48 16.30 11.33 -1.01
CA LEU A 48 15.42 11.38 0.17
C LEU A 48 15.38 10.07 0.96
N PHE A 49 15.30 8.92 0.27
CA PHE A 49 15.13 7.59 0.89
C PHE A 49 16.45 6.79 1.02
N GLY A 50 17.55 7.34 0.50
CA GLY A 50 18.90 6.77 0.56
C GLY A 50 19.23 5.72 -0.52
N SER A 51 18.25 5.22 -1.28
CA SER A 51 18.48 4.34 -2.44
C SER A 51 17.27 4.33 -3.38
N HIS A 52 17.46 3.89 -4.65
CA HIS A 52 16.34 3.81 -5.60
C HIS A 52 15.33 2.73 -5.21
N GLU A 53 15.80 1.60 -4.67
CA GLU A 53 14.95 0.50 -4.19
C GLU A 53 14.08 0.97 -3.02
N LYS A 54 14.66 1.63 -2.02
CA LYS A 54 13.90 2.16 -0.87
C LYS A 54 12.87 3.19 -1.32
N ALA A 55 13.25 4.08 -2.23
CA ALA A 55 12.34 5.08 -2.79
C ALA A 55 11.14 4.43 -3.50
N GLY A 56 11.38 3.42 -4.36
CA GLY A 56 10.29 2.78 -5.08
C GLY A 56 9.42 1.89 -4.19
N PHE A 57 9.99 1.24 -3.18
CA PHE A 57 9.20 0.53 -2.17
C PHE A 57 8.29 1.48 -1.38
N ALA A 58 8.79 2.65 -0.99
CA ALA A 58 7.99 3.67 -0.32
C ALA A 58 6.82 4.16 -1.21
N MET A 59 7.08 4.38 -2.50
CA MET A 59 6.03 4.74 -3.47
C MET A 59 4.95 3.64 -3.58
N PHE A 60 5.38 2.39 -3.70
CA PHE A 60 4.46 1.25 -3.72
C PHE A 60 3.60 1.17 -2.46
N CYS A 61 4.20 1.32 -1.28
CA CYS A 61 3.46 1.30 -0.02
C CYS A 61 2.46 2.46 0.07
N ALA A 62 2.84 3.65 -0.40
CA ALA A 62 1.95 4.81 -0.44
C ALA A 62 0.73 4.55 -1.35
N GLU A 63 0.93 3.96 -2.54
CA GLU A 63 -0.17 3.57 -3.42
C GLU A 63 -1.08 2.54 -2.75
N CYS A 64 -0.53 1.51 -2.09
CA CYS A 64 -1.31 0.54 -1.33
C CYS A 64 -2.19 1.22 -0.25
N PHE A 65 -1.63 2.14 0.53
CA PHE A 65 -2.40 2.87 1.54
C PHE A 65 -3.47 3.77 0.92
N GLN A 66 -3.18 4.44 -0.19
CA GLN A 66 -4.16 5.27 -0.91
C GLN A 66 -5.31 4.43 -1.45
N GLN A 67 -5.01 3.30 -2.12
CA GLN A 67 -6.02 2.40 -2.65
C GLN A 67 -6.96 1.89 -1.55
N ILE A 68 -6.44 1.56 -0.38
CA ILE A 68 -7.24 1.08 0.75
C ILE A 68 -8.07 2.22 1.36
N ALA A 69 -7.43 3.36 1.66
CA ALA A 69 -8.09 4.49 2.30
C ALA A 69 -9.23 5.07 1.45
N PHE A 70 -9.04 5.21 0.14
CA PHE A 70 -10.06 5.77 -0.76
C PHE A 70 -11.15 4.79 -1.18
N ASN A 71 -11.03 3.49 -0.84
CA ASN A 71 -12.00 2.47 -1.21
C ASN A 71 -12.70 1.83 0.01
N ASN A 72 -12.93 2.60 1.08
CA ASN A 72 -13.56 2.14 2.32
C ASN A 72 -12.82 0.97 3.00
N PHE A 73 -11.49 1.04 3.06
CA PHE A 73 -10.65 0.08 3.77
C PHE A 73 -10.88 -1.39 3.33
N LYS A 74 -11.07 -1.60 2.03
CA LYS A 74 -11.25 -2.94 1.45
C LYS A 74 -10.07 -3.86 1.75
N SER A 75 -10.39 -5.15 1.86
CA SER A 75 -9.46 -6.19 2.29
C SER A 75 -8.28 -6.41 1.33
N LYS A 76 -7.23 -7.09 1.83
CA LYS A 76 -6.04 -7.43 1.03
C LYS A 76 -6.34 -8.14 -0.28
N SER A 77 -7.38 -8.98 -0.35
CA SER A 77 -7.72 -9.71 -1.57
C SER A 77 -8.24 -8.77 -2.66
N TRP A 78 -8.98 -7.73 -2.28
CA TRP A 78 -9.41 -6.69 -3.20
C TRP A 78 -8.22 -5.85 -3.68
N LEU A 79 -7.29 -5.49 -2.77
CA LEU A 79 -6.08 -4.75 -3.12
C LEU A 79 -5.20 -5.51 -4.13
N THR A 80 -4.94 -6.80 -3.89
CA THR A 80 -4.17 -7.64 -4.82
C THR A 80 -4.80 -7.68 -6.21
N GLN A 81 -6.14 -7.67 -6.32
CA GLN A 81 -6.82 -7.63 -7.62
C GLN A 81 -6.63 -6.30 -8.35
N GLN A 82 -6.47 -5.17 -7.64
CA GLN A 82 -6.26 -3.87 -8.29
C GLN A 82 -4.92 -3.77 -9.02
N PHE A 83 -3.89 -4.48 -8.57
CA PHE A 83 -2.58 -4.51 -9.24
C PHE A 83 -2.46 -5.61 -10.30
N ASP A 84 -3.45 -6.51 -10.41
CA ASP A 84 -3.43 -7.66 -11.31
C ASP A 84 -3.93 -7.29 -12.71
N TRP A 85 -2.98 -7.00 -13.61
CA TRP A 85 -3.24 -6.71 -15.03
C TRP A 85 -3.93 -7.87 -15.77
N SER A 86 -3.74 -9.12 -15.33
CA SER A 86 -4.32 -10.30 -16.01
C SER A 86 -5.83 -10.42 -15.78
N LYS A 87 -6.36 -9.77 -14.75
CA LYS A 87 -7.78 -9.79 -14.38
C LYS A 87 -8.50 -8.48 -14.72
N GLY A 88 -7.92 -7.65 -15.59
CA GLY A 88 -8.50 -6.36 -15.98
C GLY A 88 -8.34 -5.25 -14.93
N GLY A 89 -7.53 -5.48 -13.89
CA GLY A 89 -6.98 -4.42 -13.05
C GLY A 89 -5.70 -3.86 -13.65
N GLY A 90 -4.77 -3.48 -12.78
CA GLY A 90 -3.47 -2.92 -13.13
C GLY A 90 -3.41 -1.42 -12.87
N ILE A 91 -2.37 -1.00 -12.16
CA ILE A 91 -2.08 0.42 -11.92
C ILE A 91 -0.83 0.75 -12.72
N GLU A 92 -0.93 1.71 -13.63
CA GLU A 92 0.18 2.11 -14.49
C GLU A 92 1.41 2.51 -13.67
N GLY A 93 2.58 2.00 -14.08
CA GLY A 93 3.83 2.21 -13.35
C GLY A 93 4.05 1.27 -12.16
N TYR A 94 3.07 0.42 -11.81
CA TYR A 94 3.18 -0.54 -10.72
C TYR A 94 3.04 -1.99 -11.19
N PRO A 95 4.00 -2.87 -10.84
CA PRO A 95 3.89 -4.31 -11.07
C PRO A 95 2.87 -4.97 -10.13
N ASP A 96 2.37 -6.14 -10.52
CA ASP A 96 1.58 -7.00 -9.62
C ASP A 96 2.44 -7.61 -8.49
N MET A 97 1.78 -8.15 -7.47
CA MET A 97 2.43 -8.68 -6.25
C MET A 97 3.38 -9.86 -6.54
N GLU A 98 2.99 -10.76 -7.45
CA GLU A 98 3.80 -11.93 -7.83
C GLU A 98 5.04 -11.50 -8.61
N SER A 99 4.87 -10.56 -9.54
CA SER A 99 5.91 -9.89 -10.30
C SER A 99 6.87 -9.10 -9.41
N MET A 100 6.39 -8.59 -8.27
CA MET A 100 7.20 -7.96 -7.21
C MET A 100 7.96 -8.95 -6.33
N GLY A 101 7.55 -10.23 -6.29
CA GLY A 101 8.18 -11.21 -5.39
C GLY A 101 7.87 -10.95 -3.91
N ILE A 102 6.66 -10.47 -3.62
CA ILE A 102 6.19 -10.20 -2.25
C ILE A 102 4.82 -10.80 -1.97
N THR A 103 4.51 -10.95 -0.68
CA THR A 103 3.14 -11.13 -0.20
C THR A 103 2.80 -10.05 0.82
N ILE A 104 1.55 -9.60 0.81
CA ILE A 104 0.97 -8.77 1.87
C ILE A 104 0.26 -9.71 2.83
N ASP A 105 0.82 -9.85 4.03
CA ASP A 105 0.30 -10.82 5.00
C ASP A 105 -0.90 -10.24 5.75
N GLU A 106 -0.77 -8.98 6.17
CA GLU A 106 -1.75 -8.24 6.95
C GLU A 106 -1.68 -6.74 6.62
N ILE A 107 -2.86 -6.12 6.54
CA ILE A 107 -3.00 -4.67 6.57
C ILE A 107 -4.03 -4.37 7.64
N ASN A 108 -3.60 -3.66 8.67
CA ASN A 108 -4.49 -3.24 9.73
C ASN A 108 -5.02 -1.85 9.41
N THR A 109 -6.33 -1.81 9.20
CA THR A 109 -7.11 -0.59 9.01
C THR A 109 -8.09 -0.49 10.15
N TRP A 110 -8.05 0.58 10.94
CA TRP A 110 -9.15 0.87 11.85
C TRP A 110 -10.37 1.28 11.01
N PHE A 111 -11.38 0.41 10.96
CA PHE A 111 -12.73 0.81 10.54
C PHE A 111 -13.27 1.76 11.61
N ILE A 112 -14.01 2.80 11.22
CA ILE A 112 -14.99 3.39 12.14
C ILE A 112 -16.19 2.46 12.06
N ASP A 113 -16.41 1.68 13.12
CA ASP A 113 -17.64 0.90 13.23
C ASP A 113 -18.84 1.86 13.25
N CYS A 114 -19.95 1.51 12.60
CA CYS A 114 -21.15 2.33 12.74
C CYS A 114 -21.64 2.38 14.20
N GLU A 115 -21.26 1.39 15.01
CA GLU A 115 -21.46 1.35 16.46
C GLU A 115 -20.62 2.38 17.24
N GLU A 116 -19.54 2.92 16.64
CA GLU A 116 -18.71 3.98 17.23
C GLU A 116 -19.21 5.40 16.86
N ILE A 117 -20.28 5.51 16.06
CA ILE A 117 -20.89 6.78 15.66
C ILE A 117 -21.96 7.18 16.68
N SER A 118 -21.71 8.22 17.48
CA SER A 118 -22.73 8.85 18.30
C SER A 118 -23.43 9.99 17.54
N MET A 119 -24.77 9.95 17.48
CA MET A 119 -25.60 10.99 16.87
C MET A 119 -26.42 11.70 17.94
N THR A 120 -26.40 13.04 17.96
CA THR A 120 -27.23 13.86 18.86
C THR A 120 -28.09 14.82 18.03
N GLY A 121 -29.37 14.98 18.41
CA GLY A 121 -30.33 15.83 17.69
C GLY A 121 -31.04 15.16 16.51
N TRP A 122 -31.00 13.83 16.39
CA TRP A 122 -31.85 13.09 15.46
C TRP A 122 -33.24 12.93 16.10
N ASP A 123 -34.08 13.95 15.96
CA ASP A 123 -35.49 13.87 16.37
C ASP A 123 -36.29 13.11 15.30
N ASP A 124 -36.74 11.91 15.65
CA ASP A 124 -37.76 11.18 14.88
C ASP A 124 -39.08 11.96 14.97
N ASN A 125 -39.26 12.93 14.07
CA ASN A 125 -40.56 13.53 13.85
C ASN A 125 -41.46 12.54 13.09
N LYS A 126 -42.20 11.77 13.89
CA LYS A 126 -43.44 10.99 13.64
C LYS A 126 -43.32 9.48 13.58
#